data_AF-A0A367GFH2-F1
#
_entry.id   AF-A0A367GFH2-F1
#
_cell.length_a   1.000
_cell.length_b   1.000
_cell.length_c   1.000
_cell.angle_alpha   90.00
_cell.angle_beta   90.00
_cell.angle_gamma   90.00
#
_symmetry.space_group_name_H-M   'P 1'
#
loop_
_entity.id
_entity.type
_entity.pdbx_description
1 polymer ?
#
loop_
_entity_poly.entity_id
_entity_poly.type
_entity_poly.pdbx_seq_one_letter_code
_entity_poly.pdbx_strand_id
1 'polypeptide(L)' 'MPYPNINAERSRMGLTIEELAEKLGVTRKTVYNWMARGNIPQSKLEAMSSLFNCSIDYLLKKNP' A
#
# COMPACT_ATOMS: atom_id res chain seq x y z
N MET A 1 11.81 -3.72 2.42
CA MET A 1 10.58 -3.10 1.87
C MET A 1 10.35 -1.81 2.66
N PRO A 2 10.58 -0.62 2.08
CA PRO A 2 10.47 0.66 2.80
C PRO A 2 9.13 0.91 3.51
N TYR A 3 8.05 0.24 3.10
CA TYR A 3 6.73 0.38 3.71
C TYR A 3 6.25 -0.97 4.30
N PRO A 4 6.67 -1.31 5.53
CA PRO A 4 6.28 -2.57 6.16
C PRO A 4 4.77 -2.63 6.45
N ASN A 5 4.17 -1.51 6.83
CA ASN A 5 2.77 -1.47 7.26
C ASN A 5 1.79 -1.70 6.11
N ILE A 6 2.08 -1.21 4.91
CA ILE A 6 1.27 -1.51 3.70
C ILE A 6 1.20 -3.02 3.46
N ASN A 7 2.32 -3.74 3.62
CA ASN A 7 2.34 -5.18 3.46
C ASN A 7 1.66 -5.92 4.61
N ALA A 8 1.81 -5.42 5.84
CA ALA A 8 1.13 -5.97 7.00
C ALA A 8 -0.39 -5.91 6.82
N GLU A 9 -0.96 -4.75 6.49
CA GLU A 9 -2.40 -4.59 6.32
C GLU A 9 -2.94 -5.40 5.14
N ARG A 10 -2.23 -5.38 4.01
CA ARG A 10 -2.55 -6.26 2.88
C ARG A 10 -2.62 -7.72 3.31
N SER A 11 -1.63 -8.19 4.08
CA SER A 11 -1.57 -9.57 4.56
C SER A 11 -2.66 -9.88 5.59
N ARG A 12 -3.02 -8.93 6.47
CA ARG A 12 -4.14 -9.06 7.42
C ARG A 12 -5.48 -9.23 6.71
N MET A 13 -5.65 -8.55 5.58
CA MET A 13 -6.84 -8.71 4.72
C MET A 13 -6.78 -9.95 3.82
N GLY A 14 -5.69 -10.74 3.86
CA GLY A 14 -5.52 -11.90 2.98
C GLY A 14 -5.34 -11.57 1.50
N LEU A 15 -5.05 -10.31 1.17
CA LEU A 15 -4.92 -9.86 -0.22
C LEU A 15 -3.54 -10.21 -0.78
N THR A 16 -3.47 -10.64 -2.03
CA THR A 16 -2.25 -10.66 -2.83
C THR A 16 -1.88 -9.25 -3.28
N ILE A 17 -0.66 -9.07 -3.81
CA ILE A 17 -0.25 -7.78 -4.41
C ILE A 17 -1.10 -7.46 -5.64
N GLU A 18 -1.53 -8.49 -6.36
CA GLU A 18 -2.35 -8.36 -7.57
C GLU A 18 -3.75 -7.86 -7.23
N GLU A 19 -4.41 -8.48 -6.24
CA GLU A 19 -5.72 -8.02 -5.78
C GLU A 19 -5.68 -6.62 -5.16
N LEU A 20 -4.59 -6.27 -4.45
CA LEU A 20 -4.40 -4.89 -3.98
C LEU A 20 -4.26 -3.92 -5.16
N ALA A 21 -3.52 -4.30 -6.20
CA ALA A 21 -3.34 -3.47 -7.38
C ALA A 21 -4.67 -3.25 -8.12
N GLU A 22 -5.47 -4.32 -8.28
CA GLU A 22 -6.81 -4.27 -8.86
C GLU A 22 -7.75 -3.35 -8.06
N LYS A 23 -7.80 -3.51 -6.74
CA LYS A 23 -8.59 -2.63 -5.84
C LYS A 23 -8.17 -1.17 -5.93
N LEU A 24 -6.89 -0.91 -6.19
CA LEU A 24 -6.36 0.43 -6.37
C LEU A 24 -6.41 0.90 -7.83
N GLY A 25 -6.92 0.10 -8.78
CA GLY A 25 -6.99 0.44 -10.20
C GLY A 25 -5.61 0.71 -10.82
N VAL A 26 -4.59 -0.03 -10.43
CA VAL A 26 -3.22 0.09 -10.95
C VAL A 26 -2.63 -1.28 -11.27
N THR A 27 -1.46 -1.31 -11.92
CA THR A 27 -0.77 -2.56 -12.19
C THR A 27 -0.02 -3.07 -10.96
N ARG A 28 0.17 -4.40 -10.88
CA ARG A 28 1.07 -5.04 -9.89
C ARG A 28 2.46 -4.39 -9.86
N LYS A 29 3.00 -4.05 -11.04
CA LYS A 29 4.31 -3.38 -11.18
C LYS A 29 4.32 -2.00 -10.54
N THR A 30 3.22 -1.25 -10.63
CA THR A 30 3.05 0.05 -9.97
C THR A 30 3.14 -0.08 -8.45
N VAL A 31 2.41 -1.04 -7.87
CA VAL A 31 2.47 -1.30 -6.42
C VAL A 31 3.87 -1.73 -5.99
N TYR A 32 4.55 -2.58 -6.79
CA TYR A 32 5.93 -2.95 -6.51
C TYR A 32 6.88 -1.75 -6.54
N ASN A 33 6.76 -0.88 -7.54
CA ASN A 33 7.56 0.35 -7.63
C ASN A 33 7.34 1.27 -6.44
N TRP A 34 6.09 1.43 -5.99
CA TRP A 34 5.78 2.17 -4.77
C TRP A 34 6.44 1.57 -3.54
N MET A 35 6.33 0.26 -3.37
CA MET A 35 6.94 -0.44 -2.25
C MET A 35 8.46 -0.50 -2.30
N ALA A 36 9.10 -0.25 -3.44
CA ALA A 36 10.55 -0.28 -3.59
C ALA A 36 11.19 1.12 -3.58
N ARG A 37 10.56 2.08 -4.27
CA ARG A 37 11.09 3.41 -4.56
C ARG A 37 10.29 4.54 -3.90
N GLY A 38 9.08 4.28 -3.41
CA GLY A 38 8.16 5.30 -2.89
C GLY A 38 7.39 6.02 -3.99
N ASN A 39 7.15 7.32 -3.81
CA ASN A 39 6.35 8.16 -4.72
C ASN A 39 4.92 7.63 -4.94
N ILE A 40 4.25 7.29 -3.84
CA ILE A 40 2.85 6.88 -3.84
C ILE A 40 1.98 8.13 -4.00
N PRO A 41 1.12 8.23 -5.03
CA PRO A 41 0.20 9.34 -5.17
C PRO A 41 -0.71 9.48 -3.95
N GLN A 42 -1.02 10.72 -3.55
CA GLN A 42 -1.90 10.99 -2.40
C GLN A 42 -3.25 10.27 -2.53
N SER A 43 -3.88 10.33 -3.71
CA SER A 43 -5.16 9.65 -3.95
C SER A 43 -5.10 8.14 -3.73
N LYS A 44 -3.93 7.51 -3.92
CA LYS A 44 -3.72 6.08 -3.68
C LYS A 44 -3.46 5.79 -2.22
N LEU A 45 -2.82 6.71 -1.49
CA LEU A 45 -2.69 6.63 -0.04
C LEU A 45 -4.05 6.77 0.66
N GLU A 46 -4.91 7.70 0.20
CA GLU A 46 -6.28 7.86 0.71
C GLU A 46 -7.12 6.61 0.44
N ALA A 47 -7.00 6.02 -0.75
CA ALA A 47 -7.66 4.76 -1.09
C ALA A 47 -7.17 3.60 -0.22
N MET A 48 -5.86 3.49 0.03
CA MET A 48 -5.30 2.48 0.94
C MET A 48 -5.75 2.72 2.39
N SER A 49 -5.75 3.96 2.85
CA SER A 49 -6.21 4.34 4.19
C SER A 49 -7.67 3.94 4.42
N SER A 50 -8.53 4.18 3.42
CA SER A 50 -9.93 3.77 3.44
C SER A 50 -10.09 2.25 3.38
N LEU A 51 -9.31 1.57 2.54
CA LEU A 51 -9.35 0.11 2.37
C LEU A 51 -8.89 -0.63 3.64
N PHE A 52 -7.81 -0.15 4.27
CA PHE A 52 -7.19 -0.76 5.45
C PHE A 52 -7.75 -0.21 6.76
N ASN A 53 -8.64 0.78 6.72
CA ASN A 53 -9.20 1.46 7.88
C ASN A 53 -8.13 1.94 8.89
N CYS A 54 -7.07 2.58 8.37
CA CYS A 54 -5.96 3.11 9.16
C CYS A 54 -5.46 4.45 8.61
N SER A 55 -4.64 5.18 9.36
CA SER A 55 -4.14 6.48 8.91
C SER A 55 -3.06 6.36 7.83
N ILE A 56 -2.95 7.37 6.96
CA ILE A 56 -1.88 7.46 5.94
C ILE A 56 -0.49 7.49 6.61
N ASP A 57 -0.36 8.17 7.75
CA ASP A 57 0.88 8.23 8.52
C ASP A 57 1.33 6.83 8.98
N TYR A 58 0.38 6.02 9.47
CA TYR A 58 0.67 4.63 9.81
C TYR A 58 1.15 3.83 8.59
N LEU A 59 0.51 3.99 7.43
CA LEU A 59 0.92 3.29 6.21
C LEU A 59 2.33 3.68 5.74
N LEU A 60 2.70 4.96 5.88
CA LEU A 60 3.97 5.50 5.42
C LEU A 60 5.12 5.30 6.41
N LYS A 61 4.85 4.88 7.65
CA LYS A 61 5.86 4.65 8.67
C LYS A 61 6.89 3.63 8.18
N LYS A 62 8.14 4.08 8.07
CA LYS A 62 9.29 3.27 7.70
C LYS A 62 9.93 2.70 8.97
N ASN A 63 10.54 1.51 8.88
CA ASN A 63 11.49 1.10 9.91
C ASN A 63 12.73 2.00 9.83
N PRO A 64 13.36 2.33 10.97
CA PRO A 64 14.62 3.06 11.01
C PRO A 64 15.74 2.34 10.25
#